data_AF-A0A3R6X9Y4-F1
#
_entry.id   AF-A0A3R6X9Y4-F1
#
_cell.length_a   1.000
_cell.length_b   1.000
_cell.length_c   1.000
_cell.angle_alpha   90.00
_cell.angle_beta   90.00
_cell.angle_gamma   90.00
#
_symmetry.space_group_name_H-M   'P 1'
#
loop_
_entity.id
_entity.type
_entity.pdbx_description
1 polymer ?
#
loop_
_entity_poly.entity_id
_entity_poly.type
_entity_poly.pdbx_seq_one_letter_code
_entity_poly.pdbx_strand_id
1 'polypeptide(L)'
;MAHTFVDLNGIPTALHCLKQHKHDQQAAWYALALLNALTTSDSYHIQLIETVFSHRGVPLIARAIAMHVQVEEIALEGFQLLERIATVSHFFAVINRNHVLELAYHALSLYKGPQYTHTRLEIKKRVLTFQTCAIQDGHAYAMQERLTKGDCILYSIFVALTAVAAALSPYDHRTHHMTQALTASLRLPDTFPDTAHVWMYLESAFVSSLFRPVTPDSMAPPAMMDGSNVLLGNVLLHQRRLSGNIGNEDIKRLCHQFKLVQDYATLLNVYWPSSATRNG
;
A
#
# COMPACT_ATOMS: atom_id res chain seq x y z
N MET A 1 -34.75 -8.12 33.74
CA MET A 1 -34.68 -6.73 34.22
C MET A 1 -34.05 -5.79 33.21
N ALA A 2 -32.85 -6.06 32.67
CA ALA A 2 -32.20 -5.21 31.67
C ALA A 2 -33.03 -5.03 30.38
N HIS A 3 -33.52 -6.13 29.78
CA HIS A 3 -34.41 -6.05 28.60
C HIS A 3 -35.69 -5.26 28.89
N THR A 4 -36.36 -5.53 30.01
CA THR A 4 -37.57 -4.79 30.43
C THR A 4 -37.31 -3.29 30.60
N PHE A 5 -36.13 -2.89 31.10
CA PHE A 5 -35.75 -1.47 31.21
C PHE A 5 -35.55 -0.84 29.83
N VAL A 6 -34.95 -1.55 28.90
CA VAL A 6 -34.75 -1.10 27.51
C VAL A 6 -36.09 -0.98 26.78
N ASP A 7 -36.97 -1.98 26.94
CA ASP A 7 -38.33 -2.00 26.37
C ASP A 7 -39.18 -0.81 26.86
N LEU A 8 -38.91 -0.33 28.08
CA LEU A 8 -39.57 0.83 28.69
C LEU A 8 -38.85 2.17 28.42
N ASN A 9 -38.05 2.26 27.35
CA ASN A 9 -37.33 3.48 26.97
C ASN A 9 -36.32 3.97 28.02
N GLY A 10 -35.73 3.06 28.80
CA GLY A 10 -34.79 3.41 29.84
C GLY A 10 -33.47 4.02 29.35
N ILE A 11 -32.93 3.54 28.21
CA ILE A 11 -31.72 4.13 27.58
C ILE A 11 -31.94 5.60 27.17
N PRO A 12 -32.99 5.94 26.40
CA PRO A 12 -33.30 7.35 26.09
C PRO A 12 -33.47 8.20 27.34
N THR A 13 -34.07 7.66 28.39
CA THR A 13 -34.31 8.36 29.65
C THR A 13 -33.01 8.67 30.40
N ALA A 14 -32.07 7.72 30.45
CA ALA A 14 -30.74 7.93 31.04
C ALA A 14 -29.93 8.98 30.24
N LEU A 15 -29.98 8.94 28.91
CA LEU A 15 -29.35 9.97 28.06
C LEU A 15 -30.02 11.35 28.21
N HIS A 16 -31.35 11.38 28.38
CA HIS A 16 -32.07 12.61 28.66
C HIS A 16 -31.67 13.22 30.01
N CYS A 17 -31.46 12.37 31.02
CA CYS A 17 -30.94 12.79 32.32
C CYS A 17 -29.58 13.50 32.18
N LEU A 18 -28.64 12.91 31.42
CA LEU A 18 -27.34 13.56 31.13
C LEU A 18 -27.48 14.92 30.44
N LYS A 19 -28.48 15.07 29.58
CA LYS A 19 -28.76 16.32 28.87
C LYS A 19 -29.36 17.39 29.79
N GLN A 20 -30.34 17.01 30.61
CA GLN A 20 -31.11 17.91 31.46
C GLN A 20 -30.35 18.32 32.72
N HIS A 21 -29.70 17.35 33.37
CA HIS A 21 -28.98 17.52 34.63
C HIS A 21 -27.47 17.66 34.42
N LYS A 22 -27.06 18.41 33.39
CA LYS A 22 -25.66 18.56 32.97
C LYS A 22 -24.69 19.03 34.08
N HIS A 23 -25.17 19.76 35.08
CA HIS A 23 -24.35 20.29 36.18
C HIS A 23 -24.41 19.45 37.45
N ASP A 24 -25.27 18.44 37.51
CA ASP A 24 -25.42 17.58 38.67
C ASP A 24 -24.50 16.36 38.52
N GLN A 25 -23.51 16.28 39.40
CA GLN A 25 -22.53 15.19 39.43
C GLN A 25 -23.18 13.85 39.75
N GLN A 26 -24.12 13.81 40.70
CA GLN A 26 -24.75 12.56 41.12
C GLN A 26 -25.65 12.02 40.01
N ALA A 27 -26.48 12.89 39.41
CA ALA A 27 -27.32 12.49 38.28
C ALA A 27 -26.48 12.01 37.09
N ALA A 28 -25.36 12.68 36.80
CA ALA A 28 -24.44 12.28 35.74
C ALA A 28 -23.79 10.91 36.03
N TRP A 29 -23.32 10.70 37.26
CA TRP A 29 -22.72 9.43 37.66
C TRP A 29 -23.72 8.27 37.58
N TYR A 30 -24.92 8.40 38.16
CA TYR A 30 -25.94 7.35 38.11
C TYR A 30 -26.38 7.03 36.69
N ALA A 31 -26.55 8.04 35.83
CA ALA A 31 -26.90 7.82 34.44
C ALA A 31 -25.78 7.07 33.68
N LEU A 32 -24.52 7.43 33.90
CA LEU A 32 -23.37 6.73 33.29
C LEU A 32 -23.24 5.29 33.81
N ALA A 33 -23.32 5.08 35.12
CA ALA A 33 -23.25 3.77 35.74
C ALA A 33 -24.37 2.85 35.24
N LEU A 34 -25.58 3.39 35.09
CA LEU A 34 -26.73 2.63 34.56
C LEU A 34 -26.52 2.24 33.09
N LEU A 35 -26.06 3.17 32.26
CA LEU A 35 -25.72 2.88 30.86
C LEU A 35 -24.58 1.87 30.76
N ASN A 36 -23.58 1.96 31.63
CA ASN A 36 -22.46 1.03 31.68
C ASN A 36 -22.92 -0.37 32.13
N ALA A 37 -23.81 -0.47 33.10
CA ALA A 37 -24.40 -1.74 33.51
C ALA A 37 -25.09 -2.45 32.33
N LEU A 38 -25.86 -1.72 31.51
CA LEU A 38 -26.55 -2.26 30.34
C LEU A 38 -25.59 -2.76 29.25
N THR A 39 -24.51 -2.02 28.97
CA THR A 39 -23.52 -2.41 27.95
C THR A 39 -22.66 -3.62 28.33
N THR A 40 -22.70 -4.07 29.59
CA THR A 40 -21.96 -5.25 30.03
C THR A 40 -22.57 -6.55 29.50
N SER A 41 -23.84 -6.53 29.09
CA SER A 41 -24.64 -7.74 28.88
C SER A 41 -24.92 -8.10 27.42
N ASP A 42 -24.97 -7.11 26.50
CA ASP A 42 -25.31 -7.39 25.09
C ASP A 42 -24.78 -6.31 24.13
N SER A 43 -24.24 -6.75 23.00
CA SER A 43 -23.86 -5.92 21.85
C SER A 43 -25.04 -5.14 21.25
N TYR A 44 -26.27 -5.67 21.39
CA TYR A 44 -27.50 -4.99 20.98
C TYR A 44 -27.73 -3.67 21.74
N HIS A 45 -27.45 -3.64 23.04
CA HIS A 45 -27.61 -2.44 23.86
C HIS A 45 -26.57 -1.36 23.52
N ILE A 46 -25.38 -1.75 23.08
CA ILE A 46 -24.34 -0.83 22.60
C ILE A 46 -24.80 -0.12 21.32
N GLN A 47 -25.38 -0.86 20.37
CA GLN A 47 -25.96 -0.29 19.15
C GLN A 47 -27.12 0.66 19.46
N LEU A 48 -28.00 0.26 20.38
CA LEU A 48 -29.12 1.10 20.81
C LEU A 48 -28.70 2.44 21.40
N ILE A 49 -27.60 2.49 22.16
CA ILE A 49 -27.08 3.75 22.74
C ILE A 49 -26.67 4.74 21.64
N GLU A 50 -26.31 4.29 20.43
CA GLU A 50 -26.10 5.17 19.27
C GLU A 50 -27.41 5.67 18.67
N THR A 51 -28.30 4.71 18.38
CA THR A 51 -29.47 4.92 17.54
C THR A 51 -30.52 5.71 18.30
N VAL A 52 -30.59 5.49 19.61
CA VAL A 52 -31.40 6.28 20.51
C VAL A 52 -30.78 7.68 20.58
N PHE A 53 -31.53 8.65 20.04
CA PHE A 53 -31.15 10.05 19.91
C PHE A 53 -30.16 10.37 18.78
N SER A 54 -30.41 9.91 17.55
CA SER A 54 -29.85 10.47 16.31
C SER A 54 -28.32 10.71 16.34
N HIS A 55 -27.54 9.71 16.77
CA HIS A 55 -26.08 9.81 16.94
C HIS A 55 -25.60 10.80 18.03
N ARG A 56 -26.42 11.12 19.02
CA ARG A 56 -26.09 12.06 20.12
C ARG A 56 -25.74 11.41 21.45
N GLY A 57 -25.86 10.09 21.59
CA GLY A 57 -25.49 9.37 22.83
C GLY A 57 -24.02 9.58 23.20
N VAL A 58 -23.11 9.31 22.28
CA VAL A 58 -21.66 9.50 22.46
C VAL A 58 -21.30 10.97 22.79
N PRO A 59 -21.80 12.00 22.07
CA PRO A 59 -21.61 13.39 22.46
C PRO A 59 -22.07 13.74 23.88
N LEU A 60 -23.22 13.21 24.33
CA LEU A 60 -23.73 13.47 25.67
C LEU A 60 -22.85 12.84 26.75
N ILE A 61 -22.38 11.61 26.51
CA ILE A 61 -21.45 10.91 27.40
C ILE A 61 -20.12 11.65 27.47
N ALA A 62 -19.50 11.96 26.32
CA ALA A 62 -18.24 12.69 26.26
C ALA A 62 -18.34 14.07 26.94
N ARG A 63 -19.46 14.77 26.74
CA ARG A 63 -19.73 16.05 27.41
C ARG A 63 -19.85 15.90 28.93
N ALA A 64 -20.57 14.87 29.41
CA ALA A 64 -20.72 14.63 30.84
C ALA A 64 -19.36 14.38 31.51
N ILE A 65 -18.50 13.59 30.86
CA ILE A 65 -17.11 13.39 31.29
C ILE A 65 -16.37 14.72 31.30
N ALA A 66 -16.42 15.50 30.22
CA ALA A 66 -15.70 16.77 30.14
C ALA A 66 -16.10 17.79 31.23
N MET A 67 -17.39 17.83 31.59
CA MET A 67 -17.87 18.75 32.64
C MET A 67 -17.48 18.31 34.04
N HIS A 68 -17.36 17.01 34.29
CA HIS A 68 -17.13 16.44 35.62
C HIS A 68 -15.87 15.57 35.69
N VAL A 69 -14.88 15.85 34.84
CA VAL A 69 -13.65 15.05 34.69
C VAL A 69 -12.78 15.03 35.97
N GLN A 70 -13.09 15.86 36.95
CA GLN A 70 -12.42 15.89 38.25
C GLN A 70 -12.93 14.78 39.18
N VAL A 71 -14.15 14.28 38.95
CA VAL A 71 -14.77 13.20 39.74
C VAL A 71 -14.34 11.86 39.16
N GLU A 72 -13.57 11.09 39.94
CA GLU A 72 -12.95 9.83 39.49
C GLU A 72 -13.97 8.82 38.97
N GLU A 73 -15.09 8.68 39.68
CA GLU A 73 -16.15 7.74 39.34
C GLU A 73 -16.77 8.07 37.98
N ILE A 74 -17.00 9.35 37.70
CA ILE A 74 -17.54 9.80 36.42
C ILE A 74 -16.54 9.57 35.29
N ALA A 75 -15.26 9.88 35.52
CA ALA A 75 -14.20 9.63 34.54
C ALA A 75 -14.07 8.13 34.23
N LEU A 76 -14.02 7.29 35.26
CA LEU A 76 -13.89 5.84 35.10
C LEU A 76 -15.12 5.22 34.44
N GLU A 77 -16.32 5.47 34.93
CA GLU A 77 -17.54 4.91 34.35
C GLU A 77 -17.76 5.42 32.91
N GLY A 78 -17.50 6.71 32.68
CA GLY A 78 -17.65 7.33 31.37
C GLY A 78 -16.65 6.80 30.34
N PHE A 79 -15.36 6.72 30.67
CA PHE A 79 -14.37 6.16 29.74
C PHE A 79 -14.54 4.66 29.52
N GLN A 80 -15.02 3.90 30.51
CA GLN A 80 -15.35 2.49 30.33
C GLN A 80 -16.52 2.31 29.35
N LEU A 81 -17.56 3.13 29.49
CA LEU A 81 -18.70 3.11 28.58
C LEU A 81 -18.26 3.48 27.14
N LEU A 82 -17.45 4.54 26.99
CA LEU A 82 -16.93 4.94 25.69
C LEU A 82 -15.99 3.89 25.09
N GLU A 83 -15.16 3.22 25.89
CA GLU A 83 -14.31 2.11 25.44
C GLU A 83 -15.15 0.97 24.87
N ARG A 84 -16.24 0.59 25.54
CA ARG A 84 -17.14 -0.46 25.05
C ARG A 84 -17.80 -0.08 23.73
N ILE A 85 -18.23 1.18 23.61
CA ILE A 85 -18.76 1.71 22.33
C ILE A 85 -17.65 1.71 21.26
N ALA A 86 -16.41 2.04 21.64
CA ALA A 86 -15.22 2.04 20.79
C ALA A 86 -14.78 0.64 20.32
N THR A 87 -15.40 -0.44 20.79
CA THR A 87 -15.12 -1.79 20.25
C THR A 87 -15.86 -2.07 18.94
N VAL A 88 -16.90 -1.30 18.63
CA VAL A 88 -17.72 -1.50 17.43
C VAL A 88 -17.28 -0.49 16.36
N SER A 89 -16.83 -1.00 15.20
CA SER A 89 -16.19 -0.20 14.15
C SER A 89 -17.05 0.91 13.57
N HIS A 90 -18.38 0.75 13.58
CA HIS A 90 -19.32 1.79 13.12
C HIS A 90 -19.19 3.11 13.90
N PHE A 91 -18.69 3.06 15.14
CA PHE A 91 -18.64 4.19 16.04
C PHE A 91 -17.37 5.02 15.99
N PHE A 92 -16.33 4.57 15.28
CA PHE A 92 -15.01 5.22 15.31
C PHE A 92 -15.09 6.70 14.91
N ALA A 93 -15.82 7.01 13.84
CA ALA A 93 -16.01 8.38 13.37
C ALA A 93 -16.71 9.28 14.40
N VAL A 94 -17.70 8.74 15.11
CA VAL A 94 -18.44 9.50 16.14
C VAL A 94 -17.55 9.75 17.36
N ILE A 95 -16.77 8.76 17.78
CA ILE A 95 -15.82 8.89 18.90
C ILE A 95 -14.73 9.93 18.59
N ASN A 96 -14.17 9.88 17.38
CA ASN A 96 -13.14 10.82 16.94
C ASN A 96 -13.68 12.25 16.85
N ARG A 97 -14.86 12.46 16.27
CA ARG A 97 -15.51 13.78 16.17
C ARG A 97 -15.78 14.44 17.53
N ASN A 98 -15.89 13.66 18.60
CA ASN A 98 -16.12 14.17 19.95
C ASN A 98 -14.83 14.31 20.78
N HIS A 99 -13.66 14.19 20.15
CA HIS A 99 -12.34 14.39 20.78
C HIS A 99 -12.13 13.53 22.03
N VAL A 100 -12.67 12.31 22.06
CA VAL A 100 -12.60 11.41 23.23
C VAL A 100 -11.15 11.06 23.59
N LEU A 101 -10.27 10.91 22.59
CA LEU A 101 -8.85 10.65 22.81
C LEU A 101 -8.17 11.84 23.52
N GLU A 102 -8.44 13.07 23.09
CA GLU A 102 -7.90 14.28 23.73
C GLU A 102 -8.44 14.43 25.16
N LEU A 103 -9.73 14.12 25.37
CA LEU A 103 -10.35 14.13 26.68
C LEU A 103 -9.71 13.11 27.63
N ALA A 104 -9.37 11.92 27.14
CA ALA A 104 -8.67 10.90 27.92
C ALA A 104 -7.24 11.33 28.30
N TYR A 105 -6.52 11.98 27.39
CA TYR A 105 -5.23 12.59 27.71
C TYR A 105 -5.35 13.73 28.71
N HIS A 106 -6.39 14.55 28.60
CA HIS A 106 -6.66 15.61 29.56
C HIS A 106 -6.92 15.03 30.96
N ALA A 107 -7.74 13.99 31.08
CA ALA A 107 -7.97 13.29 32.34
C ALA A 107 -6.68 12.70 32.92
N LEU A 108 -5.84 12.04 32.10
CA LEU A 108 -4.51 11.56 32.53
C LEU A 108 -3.60 12.68 33.05
N SER A 109 -3.74 13.89 32.50
CA SER A 109 -2.96 15.06 32.92
C SER A 109 -3.46 15.67 34.24
N LEU A 110 -4.75 15.51 34.56
CA LEU A 110 -5.37 15.98 35.79
C LEU A 110 -5.05 15.05 36.97
N TYR A 111 -5.15 13.73 36.75
CA TYR A 111 -4.91 12.71 37.77
C TYR A 111 -3.40 12.45 37.98
N LYS A 112 -2.70 13.44 38.53
CA LYS A 112 -1.27 13.37 38.88
C LYS A 112 -1.06 13.05 40.36
N GLY A 113 -0.16 12.12 40.65
CA GLY A 113 0.26 11.79 42.03
C GLY A 113 0.05 10.32 42.41
N PRO A 114 0.62 9.89 43.55
CA PRO A 114 0.54 8.50 44.00
C PRO A 114 -0.89 8.05 44.34
N GLN A 115 -1.75 8.98 44.79
CA GLN A 115 -3.15 8.72 45.16
C GLN A 115 -4.04 8.31 43.97
N TYR A 116 -3.74 8.77 42.76
CA TYR A 116 -4.51 8.45 41.55
C TYR A 116 -3.86 7.36 40.70
N THR A 117 -2.94 6.57 41.26
CA THR A 117 -2.20 5.54 40.52
C THR A 117 -3.13 4.52 39.85
N HIS A 118 -4.13 4.04 40.59
CA HIS A 118 -5.11 3.09 40.06
C HIS A 118 -5.96 3.70 38.94
N THR A 119 -6.55 4.87 39.19
CA THR A 119 -7.41 5.59 38.24
C THR A 119 -6.66 5.93 36.95
N ARG A 120 -5.39 6.33 37.06
CA ARG A 120 -4.53 6.63 35.92
C ARG A 120 -4.18 5.38 35.11
N LEU A 121 -3.96 4.23 35.77
CA LEU A 121 -3.72 2.95 35.08
C LEU A 121 -4.96 2.51 34.30
N GLU A 122 -6.14 2.59 34.91
CA GLU A 122 -7.41 2.27 34.24
C GLU A 122 -7.64 3.16 33.02
N ILE A 123 -7.50 4.49 33.15
CA ILE A 123 -7.65 5.40 31.99
C ILE A 123 -6.60 5.09 30.92
N LYS A 124 -5.33 4.85 31.30
CA LYS A 124 -4.25 4.56 30.35
C LYS A 124 -4.51 3.28 29.55
N LYS A 125 -5.08 2.24 30.18
CA LYS A 125 -5.47 1.00 29.50
C LYS A 125 -6.48 1.28 28.38
N ARG A 126 -7.43 2.17 28.64
CA ARG A 126 -8.55 2.51 27.73
C ARG A 126 -8.14 3.46 26.61
N VAL A 127 -7.10 4.29 26.84
CA VAL A 127 -6.54 5.19 25.80
C VAL A 127 -6.12 4.43 24.55
N LEU A 128 -5.59 3.22 24.69
CA LEU A 128 -5.20 2.39 23.54
C LEU A 128 -6.38 2.15 22.59
N THR A 129 -7.56 1.85 23.12
CA THR A 129 -8.79 1.63 22.33
C THR A 129 -9.22 2.90 21.58
N PHE A 130 -9.04 4.08 22.18
CA PHE A 130 -9.32 5.34 21.51
C PHE A 130 -8.26 5.70 20.45
N GLN A 131 -7.00 5.34 20.68
CA GLN A 131 -5.95 5.48 19.67
C GLN A 131 -6.21 4.57 18.46
N THR A 132 -6.66 3.34 18.67
CA THR A 132 -7.02 2.44 17.56
C THR A 132 -8.19 2.99 16.76
N CYS A 133 -9.19 3.60 17.41
CA CYS A 133 -10.28 4.30 16.72
C CYS A 133 -9.79 5.47 15.86
N ALA A 134 -8.83 6.26 16.37
CA ALA A 134 -8.26 7.38 15.64
C ALA A 134 -7.47 6.95 14.39
N ILE A 135 -6.77 5.81 14.48
CA ILE A 135 -5.97 5.25 13.37
C ILE A 135 -6.85 4.56 12.33
N GLN A 136 -7.87 3.81 12.76
CA GLN A 136 -8.71 3.00 11.86
C GLN A 136 -9.79 3.81 11.14
N ASP A 137 -10.11 5.01 11.59
CA ASP A 137 -10.96 5.95 10.87
C ASP A 137 -10.16 6.67 9.77
N GLY A 138 -10.10 6.04 8.59
CA GLY A 138 -9.36 6.56 7.44
C GLY A 138 -9.76 7.98 7.01
N HIS A 139 -10.97 8.46 7.34
CA HIS A 139 -11.39 9.83 7.04
C HIS A 139 -10.80 10.84 8.04
N ALA A 140 -10.75 10.50 9.33
CA ALA A 140 -10.11 11.35 10.34
C ALA A 140 -8.59 11.34 10.17
N TYR A 141 -7.99 10.18 9.88
CA TYR A 141 -6.56 10.06 9.58
C TYR A 141 -6.17 10.92 8.37
N ALA A 142 -6.92 10.85 7.25
CA ALA A 142 -6.66 11.69 6.08
C ALA A 142 -6.80 13.20 6.35
N MET A 143 -7.68 13.60 7.28
CA MET A 143 -7.89 15.01 7.65
C MET A 143 -6.85 15.52 8.66
N GLN A 144 -6.46 14.67 9.62
CA GLN A 144 -5.55 14.98 10.72
C GLN A 144 -4.09 14.90 10.28
N GLU A 145 -3.76 13.95 9.40
CA GLU A 145 -2.44 13.83 8.81
C GLU A 145 -2.19 14.92 7.76
N ARG A 146 -3.21 15.68 7.35
CA ARG A 146 -3.14 16.71 6.31
C ARG A 146 -2.11 16.28 5.27
N LEU A 147 -2.41 15.26 4.46
CA LEU A 147 -1.76 15.08 3.16
C LEU A 147 -1.72 16.47 2.55
N THR A 148 -0.58 17.13 2.66
CA THR A 148 -0.56 18.56 2.45
C THR A 148 -0.93 18.70 0.98
N LYS A 149 -1.80 19.64 0.62
CA LYS A 149 -2.10 19.85 -0.81
C LYS A 149 -0.79 19.95 -1.62
N GLY A 150 0.30 20.40 -0.99
CA GLY A 150 1.67 20.37 -1.48
C GLY A 150 2.22 18.98 -1.80
N ASP A 151 2.07 17.97 -0.93
CA ASP A 151 2.58 16.61 -1.19
C ASP A 151 1.85 15.93 -2.35
N CYS A 152 0.52 16.07 -2.44
CA CYS A 152 -0.22 15.57 -3.59
C CYS A 152 0.21 16.26 -4.90
N ILE A 153 0.46 17.58 -4.86
CA ILE A 153 1.01 18.32 -6.01
C ILE A 153 2.41 17.83 -6.36
N LEU A 154 3.29 17.60 -5.37
CA LEU A 154 4.64 17.11 -5.58
C LEU A 154 4.64 15.69 -6.19
N TYR A 155 3.79 14.79 -5.71
CA TYR A 155 3.62 13.47 -6.31
C TYR A 155 3.06 13.56 -7.73
N SER A 156 2.11 14.45 -7.98
CA SER A 156 1.56 14.68 -9.32
C SER A 156 2.65 15.18 -10.29
N ILE A 157 3.46 16.13 -9.85
CA ILE A 157 4.59 16.67 -10.62
C ILE A 157 5.65 15.59 -10.84
N PHE A 158 5.98 14.81 -9.82
CA PHE A 158 6.96 13.72 -9.91
C PHE A 158 6.53 12.66 -10.93
N VAL A 159 5.27 12.23 -10.89
CA VAL A 159 4.72 11.28 -11.88
C VAL A 159 4.71 11.89 -13.28
N ALA A 160 4.32 13.15 -13.43
CA ALA A 160 4.33 13.83 -14.73
C ALA A 160 5.75 13.96 -15.30
N LEU A 161 6.73 14.35 -14.49
CA LEU A 161 8.14 14.45 -14.90
C LEU A 161 8.72 13.07 -15.25
N THR A 162 8.36 12.03 -14.49
CA THR A 162 8.81 10.67 -14.78
C THR A 162 8.19 10.15 -16.07
N ALA A 163 6.90 10.44 -16.33
CA ALA A 163 6.25 10.09 -17.58
C ALA A 163 6.85 10.85 -18.78
N VAL A 164 7.18 12.13 -18.62
CA VAL A 164 7.87 12.93 -19.64
C VAL A 164 9.28 12.41 -19.87
N ALA A 165 10.03 12.09 -18.82
CA ALA A 165 11.36 11.49 -18.92
C ALA A 165 11.32 10.10 -19.58
N ALA A 166 10.29 9.30 -19.30
CA ALA A 166 10.07 8.01 -19.95
C ALA A 166 9.67 8.17 -21.43
N ALA A 167 8.86 9.17 -21.77
CA ALA A 167 8.45 9.47 -23.14
C ALA A 167 9.57 10.09 -23.99
N LEU A 168 10.42 10.92 -23.37
CA LEU A 168 11.63 11.50 -23.99
C LEU A 168 12.84 10.58 -23.87
N SER A 169 12.68 9.42 -23.25
CA SER A 169 13.74 8.43 -23.10
C SER A 169 14.26 8.05 -24.49
N PRO A 170 15.58 7.93 -24.68
CA PRO A 170 16.19 7.69 -26.00
C PRO A 170 15.80 6.35 -26.64
N TYR A 171 15.02 5.51 -25.96
CA TYR A 171 14.43 4.28 -26.48
C TYR A 171 13.16 4.60 -27.29
N ASP A 172 13.33 5.30 -28.39
CA ASP A 172 12.27 5.66 -29.33
C ASP A 172 11.93 4.50 -30.28
N HIS A 173 10.80 4.57 -31.00
CA HIS A 173 10.41 3.61 -32.06
C HIS A 173 11.50 3.35 -33.10
N ARG A 174 12.38 4.33 -33.33
CA ARG A 174 13.56 4.17 -34.21
C ARG A 174 14.51 3.09 -33.71
N THR A 175 14.72 2.97 -32.39
CA THR A 175 15.56 1.91 -31.81
C THR A 175 14.97 0.54 -32.08
N HIS A 176 13.64 0.39 -32.00
CA HIS A 176 12.94 -0.86 -32.32
C HIS A 176 13.09 -1.27 -33.79
N HIS A 177 12.91 -0.33 -34.73
CA HIS A 177 13.10 -0.63 -36.15
C HIS A 177 14.56 -0.99 -36.48
N MET A 178 15.52 -0.33 -35.83
CA MET A 178 16.94 -0.57 -36.02
C MET A 178 17.36 -1.94 -35.45
N THR A 179 16.85 -2.33 -34.27
CA THR A 179 17.11 -3.67 -33.72
C THR A 179 16.42 -4.76 -34.53
N GLN A 180 15.21 -4.52 -35.04
CA GLN A 180 14.51 -5.49 -35.90
C GLN A 180 15.25 -5.73 -37.22
N ALA A 181 15.74 -4.67 -37.88
CA ALA A 181 16.53 -4.77 -39.10
C ALA A 181 17.84 -5.54 -38.87
N LEU A 182 18.54 -5.24 -37.77
CA LEU A 182 19.79 -5.90 -37.40
C LEU A 182 19.57 -7.38 -36.99
N THR A 183 18.45 -7.68 -36.34
CA THR A 183 18.07 -9.05 -35.99
C THR A 183 17.73 -9.87 -37.24
N ALA A 184 17.06 -9.25 -38.23
CA ALA A 184 16.75 -9.91 -39.48
C ALA A 184 18.00 -10.20 -40.33
N SER A 185 19.00 -9.30 -40.32
CA SER A 185 20.24 -9.50 -41.08
C SER A 185 21.19 -10.52 -40.45
N LEU A 186 21.17 -10.65 -39.11
CA LEU A 186 22.01 -11.60 -38.35
C LEU A 186 21.26 -12.86 -37.91
N ARG A 187 20.08 -13.13 -38.47
CA ARG A 187 19.24 -14.25 -38.05
C ARG A 187 19.90 -15.59 -38.35
N LEU A 188 20.17 -16.35 -37.29
CA LEU A 188 20.60 -17.74 -37.38
C LEU A 188 19.44 -18.61 -37.91
N PRO A 189 19.72 -19.60 -38.77
CA PRO A 189 18.79 -20.67 -39.08
C PRO A 189 18.34 -21.38 -37.79
N ASP A 190 17.05 -21.72 -37.71
CA ASP A 190 16.46 -22.32 -36.50
C ASP A 190 17.12 -23.67 -36.12
N THR A 191 17.65 -24.39 -37.11
CA THR A 191 18.38 -25.64 -36.92
C THR A 191 19.50 -25.80 -37.93
N PHE A 192 20.66 -26.27 -37.49
CA PHE A 192 21.72 -26.76 -38.37
C PHE A 192 21.67 -28.29 -38.41
N PRO A 193 21.64 -28.91 -39.61
CA PRO A 193 21.57 -30.37 -39.72
C PRO A 193 22.88 -31.05 -39.31
N ASP A 194 24.04 -30.47 -39.63
CA ASP A 194 25.36 -31.02 -39.31
C ASP A 194 26.38 -29.92 -38.99
N THR A 195 27.51 -30.30 -38.37
CA THR A 195 28.63 -29.39 -38.08
C THR A 195 29.21 -28.74 -39.33
N ALA A 196 29.22 -29.43 -40.47
CA ALA A 196 29.64 -28.87 -41.75
C ALA A 196 28.78 -27.67 -42.18
N HIS A 197 27.47 -27.72 -41.92
CA HIS A 197 26.54 -26.64 -42.24
C HIS A 197 26.72 -25.42 -41.33
N VAL A 198 27.16 -25.63 -40.08
CA VAL A 198 27.55 -24.54 -39.16
C VAL A 198 28.76 -23.78 -39.73
N TRP A 199 29.79 -24.51 -40.17
CA TRP A 199 30.97 -23.90 -40.77
C TRP A 199 30.65 -23.19 -42.09
N MET A 200 29.84 -23.81 -42.95
CA MET A 200 29.37 -23.16 -44.18
C MET A 200 28.62 -21.85 -43.92
N TYR A 201 27.77 -21.81 -42.88
CA TYR A 201 27.07 -20.58 -42.50
C TYR A 201 28.02 -19.50 -41.97
N LEU A 202 28.98 -19.88 -41.12
CA LEU A 202 29.98 -18.96 -40.57
C LEU A 202 30.85 -18.35 -41.67
N GLU A 203 31.27 -19.14 -42.66
CA GLU A 203 32.15 -18.67 -43.74
C GLU A 203 31.42 -17.83 -44.79
N SER A 204 30.13 -18.05 -45.01
CA SER A 204 29.36 -17.40 -46.09
C SER A 204 28.39 -16.34 -45.58
N ALA A 205 27.24 -16.75 -45.07
CA ALA A 205 26.14 -15.88 -44.69
C ALA A 205 26.52 -14.93 -43.54
N PHE A 206 27.22 -15.43 -42.53
CA PHE A 206 27.62 -14.64 -41.37
C PHE A 206 28.68 -13.57 -41.75
N VAL A 207 29.75 -13.98 -42.43
CA VAL A 207 30.80 -13.04 -42.87
C VAL A 207 30.26 -12.01 -43.86
N SER A 208 29.43 -12.41 -44.82
CA SER A 208 28.83 -11.47 -45.79
C SER A 208 27.82 -10.51 -45.16
N SER A 209 27.15 -10.90 -44.07
CA SER A 209 26.24 -10.01 -43.33
C SER A 209 26.99 -8.92 -42.55
N LEU A 210 28.13 -9.28 -41.93
CA LEU A 210 28.94 -8.38 -41.10
C LEU A 210 29.93 -7.53 -41.92
N PHE A 211 30.54 -8.13 -42.94
CA PHE A 211 31.55 -7.53 -43.80
C PHE A 211 31.02 -7.49 -45.23
N ARG A 212 30.06 -6.59 -45.48
CA ARG A 212 29.54 -6.40 -46.84
C ARG A 212 30.60 -5.77 -47.74
N PRO A 213 30.73 -6.23 -48.99
CA PRO A 213 31.61 -5.58 -49.95
C PRO A 213 31.12 -4.14 -50.19
N VAL A 214 31.99 -3.19 -49.91
CA VAL A 214 31.75 -1.77 -50.16
C VAL A 214 31.81 -1.53 -51.67
N THR A 215 30.78 -0.89 -52.24
CA THR A 215 30.81 -0.48 -53.64
C THR A 215 31.95 0.51 -53.87
N PRO A 216 32.68 0.44 -55.00
CA PRO A 216 33.89 1.25 -55.22
C PRO A 216 33.64 2.77 -55.17
N ASP A 217 32.40 3.22 -55.33
CA ASP A 217 31.99 4.63 -55.26
C ASP A 217 31.48 5.08 -53.88
N SER A 218 31.54 4.22 -52.86
CA SER A 218 31.03 4.51 -51.51
C SER A 218 32.11 5.07 -50.59
N MET A 219 31.78 6.16 -49.88
CA MET A 219 32.59 6.72 -48.79
C MET A 219 32.57 5.88 -47.50
N ALA A 220 31.83 4.77 -47.46
CA ALA A 220 31.68 3.95 -46.26
C ALA A 220 32.98 3.17 -45.98
N PRO A 221 33.56 3.26 -44.77
CA PRO A 221 34.68 2.39 -44.39
C PRO A 221 34.23 0.92 -44.41
N PRO A 222 35.15 -0.03 -44.66
CA PRO A 222 34.83 -1.47 -44.76
C PRO A 222 34.25 -2.11 -43.49
N ALA A 223 34.17 -1.36 -42.39
CA ALA A 223 33.58 -1.76 -41.11
C ALA A 223 32.16 -1.21 -40.87
N MET A 224 31.53 -0.57 -41.86
CA MET A 224 30.16 -0.05 -41.75
C MET A 224 29.12 -1.04 -42.31
N MET A 225 28.28 -1.57 -41.42
CA MET A 225 27.13 -2.40 -41.75
C MET A 225 25.93 -1.51 -42.11
N ASP A 226 25.27 -1.80 -43.24
CA ASP A 226 24.11 -1.07 -43.78
C ASP A 226 24.28 0.46 -43.91
N GLY A 227 25.52 0.97 -43.97
CA GLY A 227 25.80 2.39 -44.18
C GLY A 227 25.50 3.30 -42.97
N SER A 228 25.14 2.75 -41.81
CA SER A 228 24.89 3.54 -40.58
C SER A 228 25.39 2.88 -39.29
N ASN A 229 25.75 1.60 -39.32
CA ASN A 229 26.17 0.86 -38.13
C ASN A 229 27.67 0.58 -38.20
N VAL A 230 28.44 1.06 -37.22
CA VAL A 230 29.88 0.79 -37.16
C VAL A 230 30.12 -0.50 -36.37
N LEU A 231 30.83 -1.45 -36.97
CA LEU A 231 31.30 -2.63 -36.27
C LEU A 231 32.42 -2.22 -35.30
N LEU A 232 32.18 -2.40 -33.99
CA LEU A 232 33.15 -2.09 -32.96
C LEU A 232 33.95 -3.34 -32.57
N GLY A 233 35.26 -3.29 -32.74
CA GLY A 233 36.17 -4.37 -32.34
C GLY A 233 36.12 -5.60 -33.28
N ASN A 234 36.39 -6.78 -32.72
CA ASN A 234 36.49 -8.04 -33.46
C ASN A 234 35.41 -9.03 -33.01
N VAL A 235 35.02 -9.92 -33.92
CA VAL A 235 34.11 -11.04 -33.60
C VAL A 235 34.88 -12.11 -32.82
N LEU A 236 34.34 -12.51 -31.67
CA LEU A 236 34.91 -13.56 -30.82
C LEU A 236 34.10 -14.86 -30.95
N LEU A 237 34.76 -15.92 -31.41
CA LEU A 237 34.20 -17.28 -31.44
C LEU A 237 34.58 -18.01 -30.15
N HIS A 238 33.58 -18.48 -29.40
CA HIS A 238 33.79 -19.24 -28.19
C HIS A 238 33.32 -20.70 -28.38
N GLN A 239 34.24 -21.66 -28.24
CA GLN A 239 33.93 -23.09 -28.29
C GLN A 239 34.18 -23.73 -26.91
N ARG A 240 33.15 -24.39 -26.37
CA ARG A 240 33.28 -25.19 -25.14
C ARG A 240 33.25 -26.67 -25.48
N ARG A 241 34.36 -27.37 -25.23
CA ARG A 241 34.43 -28.83 -25.36
C ARG A 241 34.05 -29.48 -24.04
N LEU A 242 33.35 -30.59 -24.15
CA LEU A 242 32.76 -31.34 -23.08
C LEU A 242 33.56 -32.65 -22.93
N SER A 243 34.13 -32.90 -21.75
CA SER A 243 34.97 -34.09 -21.50
C SER A 243 34.11 -35.36 -21.37
N GLY A 244 34.59 -36.50 -21.86
CA GLY A 244 33.82 -37.69 -22.26
C GLY A 244 33.05 -38.49 -21.21
N ASN A 245 32.75 -37.94 -20.03
CA ASN A 245 31.88 -38.57 -19.02
C ASN A 245 30.83 -37.57 -18.53
N ILE A 246 29.89 -37.23 -19.39
CA ILE A 246 28.81 -36.30 -19.07
C ILE A 246 27.54 -37.12 -18.96
N GLY A 247 27.06 -37.26 -17.72
CA GLY A 247 25.74 -37.82 -17.46
C GLY A 247 24.64 -36.92 -18.03
N ASN A 248 23.48 -37.50 -18.36
CA ASN A 248 22.32 -36.80 -18.93
C ASN A 248 21.90 -35.54 -18.13
N GLU A 249 22.23 -35.46 -16.84
CA GLU A 249 22.01 -34.30 -15.96
C GLU A 249 22.82 -33.06 -16.37
N ASP A 250 24.08 -33.22 -16.76
CA ASP A 250 24.96 -32.12 -17.13
C ASP A 250 24.62 -31.55 -18.52
N ILE A 251 24.13 -32.40 -19.43
CA ILE A 251 23.58 -31.98 -20.74
C ILE A 251 22.33 -31.12 -20.52
N LYS A 252 21.42 -31.53 -19.62
CA LYS A 252 20.23 -30.75 -19.27
C LYS A 252 20.57 -29.39 -18.66
N ARG A 253 21.55 -29.34 -17.74
CA ARG A 253 22.02 -28.05 -17.15
C ARG A 253 22.60 -27.11 -18.18
N LEU A 254 23.36 -27.62 -19.15
CA LEU A 254 23.91 -26.83 -20.25
C LEU A 254 22.83 -26.32 -21.20
N CYS A 255 21.87 -27.17 -21.61
CA CYS A 255 20.72 -26.72 -22.38
C CYS A 255 19.90 -25.66 -21.62
N HIS A 256 19.75 -25.79 -20.30
CA HIS A 256 19.06 -24.80 -19.48
C HIS A 256 19.85 -23.49 -19.33
N GLN A 257 21.19 -23.53 -19.30
CA GLN A 257 22.06 -22.36 -19.30
C GLN A 257 22.02 -21.63 -20.65
N PHE A 258 22.08 -22.35 -21.76
CA PHE A 258 21.96 -21.75 -23.10
C PHE A 258 20.56 -21.19 -23.34
N LYS A 259 19.52 -21.90 -22.91
CA LYS A 259 18.14 -21.39 -22.94
C LYS A 259 17.98 -20.17 -22.04
N LEU A 260 18.59 -20.14 -20.85
CA LEU A 260 18.61 -18.94 -20.00
C LEU A 260 19.36 -17.77 -20.64
N VAL A 261 20.48 -17.98 -21.33
CA VAL A 261 21.20 -16.90 -22.02
C VAL A 261 20.42 -16.39 -23.23
N GLN A 262 19.78 -17.29 -23.97
CA GLN A 262 18.89 -16.94 -25.08
C GLN A 262 17.63 -16.23 -24.58
N ASP A 263 17.04 -16.73 -23.49
CA ASP A 263 15.89 -16.14 -22.80
C ASP A 263 16.28 -14.79 -22.18
N TYR A 264 17.48 -14.60 -21.62
CA TYR A 264 17.98 -13.32 -21.11
C TYR A 264 18.24 -12.32 -22.25
N ALA A 265 18.75 -12.76 -23.41
CA ALA A 265 18.92 -11.92 -24.58
C ALA A 265 17.56 -11.50 -25.18
N THR A 266 16.56 -12.39 -25.16
CA THR A 266 15.18 -12.03 -25.53
C THR A 266 14.48 -11.22 -24.44
N LEU A 267 14.74 -11.47 -23.15
CA LEU A 267 14.17 -10.73 -22.03
C LEU A 267 14.73 -9.31 -21.97
N LEU A 268 16.00 -9.08 -22.34
CA LEU A 268 16.52 -7.72 -22.54
C LEU A 268 15.85 -6.98 -23.71
N ASN A 269 15.33 -7.71 -24.71
CA ASN A 269 14.49 -7.14 -25.78
C ASN A 269 12.99 -7.05 -25.40
N VAL A 270 12.52 -7.79 -24.39
CA VAL A 270 11.10 -7.84 -23.97
C VAL A 270 10.84 -6.99 -22.71
N TYR A 271 11.85 -6.71 -21.88
CA TYR A 271 11.77 -5.82 -20.71
C TYR A 271 11.86 -4.33 -21.07
N TRP A 272 11.28 -3.94 -22.21
CA TRP A 272 10.62 -2.65 -22.29
C TRP A 272 9.12 -2.92 -22.33
N PRO A 273 8.37 -2.69 -21.23
CA PRO A 273 6.95 -2.95 -21.23
C PRO A 273 6.29 -2.00 -22.22
N SER A 274 5.76 -2.54 -23.31
CA SER A 274 4.71 -1.94 -24.10
C SER A 274 3.43 -1.87 -23.26
N SER A 275 3.42 -1.03 -22.23
CA SER A 275 2.18 -0.60 -21.58
C SER A 275 1.48 0.41 -22.48
N ALA A 276 0.91 -0.07 -23.58
CA ALA A 276 0.03 0.70 -24.45
C ALA A 276 -0.94 -0.22 -25.21
N THR A 277 -1.69 -1.06 -24.50
CA THR A 277 -3.01 -1.49 -24.99
C THR A 277 -4.07 -0.64 -24.30
N ARG A 278 -4.28 0.53 -24.91
CA ARG A 278 -5.40 1.42 -24.66
C ARG A 278 -6.65 0.71 -25.18
N ASN A 279 -7.60 0.45 -24.28
CA ASN A 279 -9.00 0.36 -24.65
C ASN A 279 -9.41 1.71 -25.26
N GLY A 280 -10.03 1.68 -26.43
CA GLY A 280 -10.48 2.84 -27.19
C GLY A 280 -10.57 2.50 -28.67
#